data_AF-A0A9W8TTR3-F1
#
_entry.id   AF-A0A9W8TTR3-F1
#
_cell.length_a   1.000
_cell.length_b   1.000
_cell.length_c   1.000
_cell.angle_alpha   90.00
_cell.angle_beta   90.00
_cell.angle_gamma   90.00
#
_symmetry.space_group_name_H-M   'P 1'
#
loop_
_entity.id
_entity.type
_entity.pdbx_description
1 polymer ?
#
loop_
_entity_poly.entity_id
_entity_poly.type
_entity_poly.pdbx_seq_one_letter_code
_entity_poly.pdbx_strand_id
1 'polypeptide(L)'
;VIGASGTGKTTFINAVSDSHLPVGYSLEPCTTTIQLSSPFEICGHKLQFVDTPGDEDTGTWETTSEFLAKMYKGGSTIAGILYFPNLSGPRVGGIGRRNMRVFRELCGEAAMTKVLIVVTGIDPSSTVREVELRENPKFFYAAIQDGARLLRYDGTTECAKGIVAHLFEFEVAEGEKVVLKIQEELVNDGIKLSIFGLVVMLSTF
;
A
#
# COMPACT_ATOMS: atom_id res chain seq x y z
N VAL A 1 1.14 3.21 -2.93
CA VAL A 1 1.84 2.73 -1.72
C VAL A 1 1.42 3.63 -0.58
N ILE A 2 0.94 3.09 0.54
CA ILE A 2 0.29 3.87 1.62
C ILE A 2 1.04 3.61 2.94
N GLY A 3 1.12 4.61 3.81
CA GLY A 3 1.72 4.47 5.14
C GLY A 3 2.22 5.80 5.69
N ALA A 4 2.50 5.83 7.00
CA ALA A 4 2.99 7.04 7.67
C ALA A 4 4.36 7.50 7.14
N SER A 5 4.74 8.74 7.45
CA SER A 5 6.09 9.26 7.18
C SER A 5 7.16 8.39 7.85
N GLY A 6 8.32 8.27 7.23
CA GLY A 6 9.45 7.51 7.80
C GLY A 6 9.32 5.98 7.82
N THR A 7 8.24 5.40 7.27
CA THR A 7 8.03 3.94 7.26
C THR A 7 8.81 3.19 6.17
N GLY A 8 9.50 3.91 5.28
CA GLY A 8 10.36 3.34 4.23
C GLY A 8 9.72 3.19 2.85
N LYS A 9 8.55 3.79 2.60
CA LYS A 9 7.82 3.72 1.31
C LYS A 9 8.68 4.09 0.11
N THR A 10 9.24 5.30 0.09
CA THR A 10 10.01 5.82 -1.05
C THR A 10 11.30 5.01 -1.26
N THR A 11 11.96 4.57 -0.17
CA THR A 11 13.12 3.67 -0.26
C THR A 11 12.75 2.33 -0.90
N PHE A 12 11.63 1.74 -0.50
CA PHE A 12 11.12 0.50 -1.10
C PHE A 12 10.80 0.70 -2.59
N ILE A 13 10.11 1.80 -2.94
CA ILE A 13 9.76 2.12 -4.33
C ILE A 13 11.02 2.25 -5.20
N ASN A 14 12.01 3.02 -4.75
CA ASN A 14 13.28 3.17 -5.46
C ASN A 14 14.00 1.84 -5.63
N ALA A 15 14.02 0.99 -4.58
CA ALA A 15 14.65 -0.33 -4.64
C ALA A 15 14.01 -1.26 -5.69
N VAL A 16 12.69 -1.22 -5.86
CA VAL A 16 11.98 -2.07 -6.83
C VAL A 16 12.07 -1.52 -8.25
N SER A 17 11.78 -0.24 -8.42
CA SER A 17 11.57 0.40 -9.72
C SER A 17 12.83 1.01 -10.34
N ASP A 18 13.95 0.99 -9.63
CA ASP A 18 15.19 1.71 -10.00
C ASP A 18 14.95 3.22 -10.21
N SER A 19 14.00 3.76 -9.45
CA SER A 19 13.67 5.19 -9.46
C SER A 19 14.58 5.98 -8.53
N HIS A 20 14.61 7.29 -8.75
CA HIS A 20 15.37 8.25 -7.95
C HIS A 20 14.41 9.24 -7.28
N LEU A 21 13.32 8.74 -6.68
CA LEU A 21 12.39 9.59 -5.95
C LEU A 21 13.07 10.16 -4.68
N PRO A 22 12.80 11.43 -4.33
CA PRO A 22 13.43 12.08 -3.19
C PRO A 22 13.06 11.37 -1.88
N VAL A 23 14.05 10.80 -1.20
CA VAL A 23 13.88 10.17 0.11
C VAL A 23 14.14 11.22 1.20
N GLY A 24 13.12 11.48 2.01
CA GLY A 24 13.25 12.35 3.17
C GLY A 24 13.82 11.63 4.39
N TYR A 25 14.93 12.14 4.94
CA TYR A 25 15.50 11.69 6.21
C TYR A 25 15.21 12.67 7.37
N SER A 26 14.45 13.73 7.10
CA SER A 26 14.07 14.77 8.08
C SER A 26 12.83 14.35 8.90
N LEU A 27 12.65 14.97 10.06
CA LEU A 27 11.42 14.87 10.87
C LEU A 27 10.23 15.60 10.21
N GLU A 28 10.49 16.45 9.23
CA GLU A 28 9.47 17.08 8.40
C GLU A 28 9.16 16.23 7.16
N PRO A 29 7.89 16.07 6.75
CA PRO A 29 7.53 15.29 5.57
C PRO A 29 8.16 15.85 4.29
N CYS A 30 9.00 15.07 3.62
CA CYS A 30 9.60 15.50 2.34
C CYS A 30 8.66 15.37 1.13
N THR A 31 7.61 14.55 1.22
CA THR A 31 6.63 14.35 0.15
C THR A 31 5.36 15.12 0.48
N THR A 32 5.15 16.29 -0.13
CA THR A 32 3.90 17.06 -0.03
C THR A 32 2.96 16.82 -1.22
N THR A 33 3.41 16.05 -2.21
CA THR A 33 2.69 15.75 -3.46
C THR A 33 2.81 14.27 -3.81
N ILE A 34 1.80 13.73 -4.50
CA ILE A 34 1.83 12.36 -5.04
C ILE A 34 2.93 12.27 -6.10
N GLN A 35 3.73 11.20 -6.05
CA GLN A 35 4.81 10.97 -6.99
C GLN A 35 4.63 9.63 -7.70
N LEU A 36 5.04 9.57 -8.97
CA LEU A 36 5.05 8.33 -9.73
C LEU A 36 6.48 7.84 -9.88
N SER A 37 6.70 6.55 -9.66
CA SER A 37 7.98 5.91 -10.00
C SER A 37 8.18 5.84 -11.52
N SER A 38 9.40 5.56 -11.94
CA SER A 38 9.64 4.97 -13.26
C SER A 38 8.82 3.69 -13.42
N PRO A 39 8.25 3.41 -14.61
CA PRO A 39 7.65 2.12 -14.90
C PRO A 39 8.69 1.00 -14.80
N PHE A 40 8.27 -0.16 -14.30
CA PHE A 40 9.12 -1.32 -14.13
C PHE A 40 8.35 -2.60 -14.44
N GLU A 41 9.05 -3.72 -14.58
CA GLU A 41 8.44 -5.01 -14.88
C GLU A 41 8.73 -6.03 -13.78
N ILE A 42 7.68 -6.71 -13.30
CA ILE A 42 7.75 -7.84 -12.36
C ILE A 42 6.77 -8.91 -12.82
N CYS A 43 7.21 -10.17 -12.84
CA CYS A 43 6.35 -11.31 -13.21
C CYS A 43 5.62 -11.13 -14.56
N GLY A 44 6.25 -10.49 -15.55
CA GLY A 44 5.65 -10.19 -16.86
C GLY A 44 4.65 -9.03 -16.87
N HIS A 45 4.45 -8.36 -15.74
CA HIS A 45 3.53 -7.24 -15.58
C HIS A 45 4.28 -5.91 -15.54
N LYS A 46 3.84 -4.94 -16.36
CA LYS A 46 4.32 -3.56 -16.33
C LYS A 46 3.58 -2.76 -15.26
N LEU A 47 4.35 -2.29 -14.29
CA LEU A 47 3.85 -1.64 -13.09
C LEU A 47 4.42 -0.24 -12.94
N GLN A 48 3.70 0.58 -12.19
CA GLN A 48 4.17 1.88 -11.74
C GLN A 48 3.68 2.13 -10.31
N PHE A 49 4.59 2.55 -9.43
CA PHE A 49 4.19 2.95 -8.09
C PHE A 49 3.62 4.35 -8.08
N VAL A 50 2.52 4.50 -7.34
CA VAL A 50 2.03 5.77 -6.83
C VAL A 50 2.55 5.91 -5.41
N ASP A 51 3.55 6.76 -5.20
CA ASP A 51 4.00 7.15 -3.86
C ASP A 51 3.06 8.22 -3.32
N THR A 52 2.45 7.94 -2.16
CA THR A 52 1.56 8.90 -1.50
C THR A 52 2.30 9.60 -0.37
N PRO A 53 2.02 10.88 -0.11
CA PRO A 53 2.49 11.56 1.09
C PRO A 53 2.19 10.76 2.36
N GLY A 54 2.95 11.03 3.43
CA GLY A 54 2.73 10.42 4.74
C GLY A 54 1.29 10.63 5.23
N ASP A 55 0.70 9.54 5.73
CA ASP A 55 -0.65 9.41 6.29
C ASP A 55 -0.79 10.18 7.63
N GLU A 56 -0.49 11.48 7.67
CA GLU A 56 -0.59 12.27 8.92
C GLU A 56 -1.82 13.21 8.97
N ASP A 57 -2.31 13.69 7.82
CA ASP A 57 -3.43 14.64 7.75
C ASP A 57 -4.55 14.19 6.80
N THR A 58 -5.82 14.30 7.24
CA THR A 58 -7.03 13.92 6.48
C THR A 58 -7.09 14.44 5.02
N GLY A 59 -6.49 15.60 4.72
CA GLY A 59 -6.43 16.15 3.35
C GLY A 59 -5.55 15.35 2.37
N THR A 60 -4.64 14.52 2.88
CA THR A 60 -3.76 13.68 2.06
C THR A 60 -4.54 12.55 1.37
N TRP A 61 -5.67 12.12 1.95
CA TRP A 61 -6.45 10.99 1.45
C TRP A 61 -7.32 11.45 0.31
N GLU A 62 -7.98 12.60 0.45
CA GLU A 62 -8.80 13.22 -0.60
C GLU A 62 -7.97 13.44 -1.87
N THR A 63 -6.77 14.02 -1.73
CA THR A 63 -5.83 14.22 -2.84
C THR A 63 -5.44 12.89 -3.50
N THR A 64 -5.21 11.86 -2.69
CA THR A 64 -4.91 10.50 -3.17
C THR A 64 -6.11 9.90 -3.91
N SER A 65 -7.33 10.01 -3.37
CA SER A 65 -8.58 9.55 -4.00
C SER A 65 -8.76 10.15 -5.38
N GLU A 66 -8.63 11.48 -5.48
CA GLU A 66 -8.85 12.21 -6.73
C GLU A 66 -7.83 11.83 -7.80
N PHE A 67 -6.56 11.65 -7.41
CA PHE A 67 -5.52 11.21 -8.32
C PHE A 67 -5.82 9.82 -8.90
N LEU A 68 -6.21 8.87 -8.05
CA LEU A 68 -6.53 7.51 -8.45
C LEU A 68 -7.78 7.45 -9.34
N ALA A 69 -8.78 8.26 -9.03
CA ALA A 69 -9.98 8.40 -9.85
C ALA A 69 -9.64 8.88 -11.27
N LYS A 70 -8.74 9.85 -11.40
CA LYS A 70 -8.26 10.33 -12.71
C LYS A 70 -7.52 9.23 -13.48
N MET A 71 -6.64 8.48 -12.81
CA MET A 71 -5.91 7.38 -13.42
C MET A 71 -6.85 6.25 -13.89
N TYR A 72 -7.86 5.91 -13.09
CA TYR A 72 -8.87 4.92 -13.47
C TYR A 72 -9.68 5.35 -14.70
N LYS A 73 -10.12 6.62 -14.74
CA LYS A 73 -10.79 7.19 -15.92
C LYS A 73 -9.89 7.20 -17.16
N GLY A 74 -8.57 7.25 -16.97
CA GLY A 74 -7.56 7.11 -18.02
C GLY A 74 -7.28 5.66 -18.45
N GLY A 75 -8.01 4.67 -17.93
CA GLY A 75 -7.87 3.25 -18.29
C GLY A 75 -6.78 2.49 -17.51
N SER A 76 -6.16 3.12 -16.51
CA SER A 76 -5.20 2.42 -15.64
C SER A 76 -5.94 1.59 -14.60
N THR A 77 -5.48 0.36 -14.40
CA THR A 77 -6.02 -0.53 -13.36
C THR A 77 -5.08 -0.63 -12.18
N ILE A 78 -5.63 -1.05 -11.06
CA ILE A 78 -4.90 -1.18 -9.82
C ILE A 78 -4.48 -2.64 -9.62
N ALA A 79 -3.19 -2.86 -9.35
CA ALA A 79 -2.62 -4.19 -9.19
C ALA A 79 -2.76 -4.73 -7.77
N GLY A 80 -2.53 -3.86 -6.77
CA GLY A 80 -2.56 -4.24 -5.36
C GLY A 80 -1.83 -3.25 -4.45
N ILE A 81 -2.19 -3.28 -3.16
CA ILE A 81 -1.87 -2.25 -2.17
C ILE A 81 -0.68 -2.66 -1.37
N LEU A 82 0.32 -1.79 -1.29
CA LEU A 82 1.37 -1.91 -0.29
C LEU A 82 1.07 -0.96 0.86
N TYR A 83 0.87 -1.51 2.06
CA TYR A 83 0.63 -0.76 3.29
C TYR A 83 1.80 -0.87 4.25
N PHE A 84 2.38 0.27 4.63
CA PHE A 84 3.53 0.39 5.51
C PHE A 84 3.09 0.97 6.86
N PRO A 85 2.81 0.14 7.88
CA PRO A 85 2.41 0.64 9.19
C PRO A 85 3.57 1.29 9.94
N ASN A 86 3.26 2.30 10.75
CA ASN A 86 4.25 2.85 11.68
C ASN A 86 4.43 1.92 12.88
N LEU A 87 5.59 1.25 12.94
CA LEU A 87 5.98 0.32 14.00
C LEU A 87 7.24 0.78 14.77
N SER A 88 7.67 2.04 14.59
CA SER A 88 8.89 2.58 15.20
C SER A 88 8.90 2.56 16.73
N GLY A 89 7.73 2.69 17.36
CA GLY A 89 7.59 2.63 18.82
C GLY A 89 7.68 1.19 19.38
N PRO A 90 8.01 1.03 20.67
CA PRO A 90 8.00 -0.28 21.35
C PRO A 90 6.58 -0.85 21.51
N ARG A 91 5.54 -0.04 21.29
CA ARG A 91 4.13 -0.43 21.35
C ARG A 91 3.38 0.19 20.18
N VAL A 92 2.40 -0.56 19.65
CA VAL A 92 1.42 0.02 18.74
C VAL A 92 0.37 0.76 19.58
N GLY A 93 0.49 2.10 19.60
CA GLY A 93 -0.41 2.96 20.36
C GLY A 93 -1.84 3.02 19.81
N GLY A 94 -2.71 3.77 20.48
CA GLY A 94 -4.11 3.95 20.05
C GLY A 94 -4.25 4.49 18.63
N ILE A 95 -3.39 5.42 18.23
CA ILE A 95 -3.34 6.01 16.89
C ILE A 95 -2.96 4.95 15.84
N GLY A 96 -1.89 4.17 16.08
CA GLY A 96 -1.49 3.09 15.17
C GLY A 96 -2.60 2.07 14.94
N ARG A 97 -3.30 1.64 15.99
CA ARG A 97 -4.46 0.73 15.88
C ARG A 97 -5.61 1.36 15.11
N ARG A 98 -5.89 2.64 15.34
CA ARG A 98 -6.90 3.38 14.59
C ARG A 98 -6.57 3.42 13.10
N ASN A 99 -5.32 3.74 12.74
CA ASN A 99 -4.91 3.82 11.33
C ASN A 99 -4.98 2.46 10.64
N MET A 100 -4.60 1.36 11.31
CA MET A 100 -4.76 0.00 10.77
C MET A 100 -6.23 -0.34 10.50
N ARG A 101 -7.12 0.00 11.43
CA ARG A 101 -8.56 -0.21 11.27
C ARG A 101 -9.14 0.63 10.13
N VAL A 102 -8.84 1.93 10.13
CA VAL A 102 -9.27 2.85 9.08
C VAL A 102 -8.79 2.33 7.72
N PHE A 103 -7.51 2.00 7.57
CA PHE A 103 -6.98 1.43 6.33
C PHE A 103 -7.76 0.20 5.85
N ARG A 104 -8.10 -0.74 6.74
CA ARG A 104 -8.92 -1.91 6.37
C ARG A 104 -10.32 -1.51 5.89
N GLU A 105 -10.98 -0.62 6.64
CA GLU A 105 -12.30 -0.08 6.26
C GLU A 105 -12.24 0.65 4.90
N LEU A 106 -11.14 1.38 4.63
CA LEU A 106 -10.93 2.10 3.38
C LEU A 106 -10.74 1.16 2.18
N CYS A 107 -10.00 0.07 2.37
CA CYS A 107 -9.78 -0.90 1.29
C CYS A 107 -11.03 -1.72 1.00
N GLY A 108 -11.81 -2.04 2.04
CA GLY A 108 -12.92 -2.99 1.96
C GLY A 108 -12.44 -4.44 1.92
N GLU A 109 -13.29 -5.35 2.37
CA GLU A 109 -12.95 -6.78 2.53
C GLU A 109 -12.59 -7.44 1.19
N ALA A 110 -13.32 -7.13 0.11
CA ALA A 110 -13.07 -7.71 -1.21
C ALA A 110 -11.69 -7.38 -1.79
N ALA A 111 -11.09 -6.26 -1.38
CA ALA A 111 -9.78 -5.82 -1.85
C ALA A 111 -8.61 -6.47 -1.10
N MET A 112 -8.87 -7.11 0.05
CA MET A 112 -7.83 -7.56 0.97
C MET A 112 -6.90 -8.61 0.35
N THR A 113 -7.38 -9.43 -0.58
CA THR A 113 -6.56 -10.40 -1.34
C THR A 113 -5.44 -9.75 -2.16
N LYS A 114 -5.59 -8.46 -2.50
CA LYS A 114 -4.60 -7.64 -3.22
C LYS A 114 -3.84 -6.70 -2.28
N VAL A 115 -3.96 -6.84 -0.95
CA VAL A 115 -3.24 -6.04 0.05
C VAL A 115 -2.03 -6.80 0.58
N LEU A 116 -0.86 -6.16 0.50
CA LEU A 116 0.37 -6.55 1.16
C LEU A 116 0.71 -5.54 2.27
N ILE A 117 0.73 -6.01 3.50
CA ILE A 117 1.18 -5.25 4.67
C ILE A 117 2.68 -5.47 4.80
N VAL A 118 3.45 -4.43 4.52
CA VAL A 118 4.92 -4.48 4.47
C VAL A 118 5.48 -3.89 5.75
N VAL A 119 6.07 -4.73 6.59
CA VAL A 119 6.69 -4.30 7.84
C VAL A 119 8.19 -4.07 7.65
N THR A 120 8.68 -2.93 8.16
CA THR A 120 10.08 -2.48 8.05
C THR A 120 10.68 -2.30 9.45
N GLY A 121 12.01 -2.38 9.56
CA GLY A 121 12.73 -2.05 10.79
C GLY A 121 12.45 -2.96 11.99
N ILE A 122 11.87 -4.15 11.77
CA ILE A 122 11.70 -5.17 12.80
C ILE A 122 12.97 -6.02 12.88
N ASP A 123 13.44 -6.26 14.10
CA ASP A 123 14.56 -7.18 14.35
C ASP A 123 14.27 -8.55 13.69
N PRO A 124 15.15 -9.05 12.81
CA PRO A 124 14.97 -10.33 12.14
C PRO A 124 14.69 -11.51 13.08
N SER A 125 15.24 -11.45 14.31
CA SER A 125 15.08 -12.47 15.35
C SER A 125 13.77 -12.35 16.14
N SER A 126 13.08 -11.20 16.06
CA SER A 126 11.86 -10.92 16.81
C SER A 126 10.62 -11.50 16.12
N THR A 127 10.40 -12.80 16.27
CA THR A 127 9.18 -13.50 15.82
C THR A 127 7.94 -13.10 16.61
N VAL A 128 8.09 -12.81 17.91
CA VAL A 128 6.98 -12.50 18.83
C VAL A 128 6.14 -11.33 18.34
N ARG A 129 6.78 -10.23 17.92
CA ARG A 129 6.08 -9.03 17.45
C ARG A 129 5.32 -9.28 16.14
N GLU A 130 5.89 -10.06 15.24
CA GLU A 130 5.23 -10.41 13.97
C GLU A 130 4.03 -11.33 14.19
N VAL A 131 4.17 -12.33 15.07
CA VAL A 131 3.07 -13.20 15.50
C VAL A 131 1.96 -12.36 16.13
N GLU A 132 2.30 -11.42 17.03
CA GLU A 132 1.29 -10.55 17.64
C GLU A 132 0.55 -9.70 16.59
N LEU A 133 1.26 -9.12 15.62
CA LEU A 133 0.65 -8.36 14.52
C LEU A 133 -0.31 -9.22 13.68
N ARG A 134 -0.01 -10.51 13.49
CA ARG A 134 -0.84 -11.44 12.73
C ARG A 134 -2.03 -11.98 13.51
N GLU A 135 -1.83 -12.37 14.76
CA GLU A 135 -2.79 -13.18 15.52
C GLU A 135 -3.69 -12.35 16.45
N ASN A 136 -3.26 -11.14 16.82
CA ASN A 136 -4.04 -10.31 17.74
C ASN A 136 -5.18 -9.59 16.99
N PRO A 137 -6.45 -9.75 17.41
CA PRO A 137 -7.60 -9.06 16.79
C PRO A 137 -7.51 -7.53 16.80
N LYS A 138 -6.63 -6.95 17.61
CA LYS A 138 -6.38 -5.50 17.68
C LYS A 138 -5.49 -4.96 16.56
N PHE A 139 -4.88 -5.83 15.75
CA PHE A 139 -3.94 -5.47 14.68
C PHE A 139 -4.42 -5.99 13.32
N PHE A 140 -3.61 -6.77 12.60
CA PHE A 140 -3.89 -7.17 11.22
C PHE A 140 -4.64 -8.48 11.09
N TYR A 141 -4.98 -9.15 12.19
CA TYR A 141 -5.69 -10.43 12.17
C TYR A 141 -6.88 -10.43 11.20
N ALA A 142 -7.78 -9.45 11.31
CA ALA A 142 -8.96 -9.40 10.46
C ALA A 142 -8.61 -9.17 8.97
N ALA A 143 -7.65 -8.28 8.68
CA ALA A 143 -7.19 -8.06 7.30
C ALA A 143 -6.58 -9.34 6.69
N ILE A 144 -5.84 -10.10 7.51
CA ILE A 144 -5.21 -11.36 7.09
C ILE A 144 -6.26 -12.45 6.86
N GLN A 145 -7.30 -12.54 7.71
CA GLN A 145 -8.42 -13.44 7.49
C GLN A 145 -9.15 -13.14 6.17
N ASP A 146 -9.20 -11.87 5.77
CA ASP A 146 -9.78 -11.44 4.50
C ASP A 146 -8.83 -11.60 3.29
N GLY A 147 -7.61 -12.12 3.50
CA GLY A 147 -6.65 -12.44 2.45
C GLY A 147 -5.47 -11.48 2.30
N ALA A 148 -5.36 -10.45 3.14
CA ALA A 148 -4.16 -9.61 3.15
C ALA A 148 -2.93 -10.40 3.63
N ARG A 149 -1.76 -10.08 3.08
CA ARG A 149 -0.51 -10.76 3.44
C ARG A 149 0.42 -9.84 4.20
N LEU A 150 0.88 -10.27 5.37
CA LEU A 150 1.87 -9.54 6.16
C LEU A 150 3.28 -10.07 5.83
N LEU A 151 4.10 -9.22 5.23
CA LEU A 151 5.42 -9.53 4.69
C LEU A 151 6.49 -8.60 5.31
N ARG A 152 7.68 -9.15 5.56
CA ARG A 152 8.80 -8.40 6.12
C ARG A 152 9.71 -7.90 5.00
N TYR A 153 10.07 -6.62 5.06
CA TYR A 153 11.09 -6.02 4.20
C TYR A 153 12.43 -5.89 4.95
N ASP A 154 13.48 -6.49 4.40
CA ASP A 154 14.83 -6.50 5.00
C ASP A 154 15.73 -5.36 4.52
N GLY A 155 15.24 -4.50 3.61
CA GLY A 155 16.01 -3.38 3.05
C GLY A 155 16.71 -3.69 1.72
N THR A 156 16.66 -4.94 1.23
CA THR A 156 17.32 -5.35 -0.02
C THR A 156 16.38 -5.26 -1.22
N THR A 157 16.93 -4.95 -2.39
CA THR A 157 16.16 -4.92 -3.65
C THR A 157 15.52 -6.27 -3.97
N GLU A 158 16.21 -7.37 -3.67
CA GLU A 158 15.73 -8.74 -3.88
C GLU A 158 14.46 -9.00 -3.05
N CYS A 159 14.48 -8.65 -1.76
CA CYS A 159 13.32 -8.75 -0.89
C CYS A 159 12.17 -7.85 -1.37
N ALA A 160 12.47 -6.61 -1.76
CA ALA A 160 11.45 -5.67 -2.22
C ALA A 160 10.72 -6.20 -3.47
N LYS A 161 11.46 -6.73 -4.45
CA LYS A 161 10.90 -7.34 -5.66
C LYS A 161 10.11 -8.60 -5.34
N GLY A 162 10.61 -9.46 -4.44
CA GLY A 162 9.89 -10.64 -3.95
C GLY A 162 8.55 -10.28 -3.29
N ILE A 163 8.54 -9.22 -2.46
CA ILE A 163 7.31 -8.67 -1.85
C ILE A 163 6.29 -8.31 -2.93
N VAL A 164 6.70 -7.58 -3.97
CA VAL A 164 5.77 -7.18 -5.04
C VAL A 164 5.29 -8.37 -5.86
N ALA A 165 6.15 -9.36 -6.09
CA ALA A 165 5.78 -10.59 -6.81
C ALA A 165 4.61 -11.34 -6.15
N HIS A 166 4.46 -11.26 -4.82
CA HIS A 166 3.31 -11.85 -4.13
C HIS A 166 1.96 -11.36 -4.68
N LEU A 167 1.86 -10.15 -5.24
CA LEU A 167 0.61 -9.64 -5.86
C LEU A 167 0.07 -10.55 -6.99
N PHE A 168 0.95 -11.33 -7.63
CA PHE A 168 0.66 -12.15 -8.81
C PHE A 168 0.68 -13.66 -8.52
N GLU A 169 1.06 -14.11 -7.32
CA GLU A 169 1.17 -15.53 -6.99
C GLU A 169 -0.14 -16.33 -7.08
N PHE A 170 -1.29 -15.65 -7.02
CA PHE A 170 -2.61 -16.28 -7.10
C PHE A 170 -3.37 -15.92 -8.39
N GLU A 171 -2.70 -15.34 -9.39
CA GLU A 171 -3.28 -15.25 -10.72
C GLU A 171 -3.32 -16.65 -11.34
N VAL A 172 -4.41 -17.36 -11.05
CA VAL A 172 -4.83 -18.51 -11.84
C VAL A 172 -5.27 -17.96 -13.20
N ALA A 173 -4.60 -18.43 -14.25
CA ALA A 173 -4.99 -18.37 -15.66
C ALA A 173 -6.11 -17.37 -16.03
N GLU A 174 -5.72 -16.29 -16.73
CA GLU A 174 -6.58 -15.44 -17.57
C GLU A 174 -7.84 -14.81 -16.93
N GLY A 175 -7.75 -13.52 -16.60
CA GLY A 175 -8.87 -12.59 -16.83
C GLY A 175 -9.63 -12.04 -15.62
N GLU A 176 -9.26 -12.36 -14.38
CA GLU A 176 -9.98 -11.83 -13.21
C GLU A 176 -9.52 -10.40 -12.87
N LYS A 177 -10.23 -9.39 -13.40
CA LYS A 177 -10.06 -7.99 -13.03
C LYS A 177 -10.68 -7.77 -11.64
N VAL A 178 -9.86 -7.62 -10.61
CA VAL A 178 -10.33 -7.18 -9.29
C VAL A 178 -10.66 -5.69 -9.37
N VAL A 179 -11.94 -5.37 -9.49
CA VAL A 179 -12.43 -3.99 -9.34
C VAL A 179 -12.56 -3.72 -7.85
N LEU A 180 -11.81 -2.75 -7.36
CA LEU A 180 -11.85 -2.37 -5.95
C LEU A 180 -13.15 -1.59 -5.72
N LYS A 181 -13.80 -1.75 -4.56
CA LYS A 181 -15.07 -1.03 -4.26
C LYS A 181 -15.00 0.47 -4.54
N ILE A 182 -13.84 1.08 -4.31
CA ILE A 182 -13.60 2.49 -4.61
C ILE A 182 -13.75 2.82 -6.11
N GLN A 183 -13.38 1.91 -7.01
CA GLN A 183 -13.44 2.10 -8.45
C GLN A 183 -14.86 2.00 -8.99
N GLU A 184 -15.72 1.18 -8.38
CA GLU A 184 -17.17 1.14 -8.67
C GLU A 184 -17.88 2.38 -8.14
N GLU A 185 -17.62 2.79 -6.90
CA GLU A 185 -18.25 3.96 -6.28
C GLU A 185 -17.84 5.29 -6.95
N LEU A 186 -16.63 5.37 -7.50
CA LEU A 186 -16.12 6.55 -8.22
C LEU A 186 -16.77 6.79 -9.60
N VAL A 187 -17.28 5.74 -10.25
CA VAL A 187 -17.77 5.81 -11.63
C VAL A 187 -19.29 5.82 -11.71
N ASN A 188 -20.00 5.17 -10.79
CA ASN A 188 -21.45 5.00 -10.94
C ASN A 188 -22.31 6.09 -10.31
N ASP A 189 -21.90 6.76 -9.21
CA ASP A 189 -22.86 7.55 -8.43
C ASP A 189 -22.65 9.08 -8.40
N GLY A 190 -21.59 9.64 -9.01
CA GLY A 190 -21.38 11.10 -8.97
C GLY A 190 -21.30 11.69 -7.54
N ILE A 191 -21.03 10.84 -6.55
CA ILE A 191 -20.98 11.19 -5.14
C ILE A 191 -19.68 11.94 -4.85
N LYS A 192 -19.80 13.07 -4.16
CA LYS A 192 -18.67 13.76 -3.51
C LYS A 192 -18.09 12.82 -2.45
N LEU A 193 -17.00 12.15 -2.81
CA LEU A 193 -16.29 11.22 -1.92
C LEU A 193 -15.55 12.00 -0.84
N SER A 194 -16.05 11.89 0.39
CA SER A 194 -15.28 12.19 1.59
C SER A 194 -14.54 10.92 2.00
N ILE A 195 -13.20 10.99 1.97
CA ILE A 195 -12.24 10.12 2.69
C ILE A 195 -12.02 8.69 2.13
N PHE A 196 -11.32 8.44 1.00
CA PHE A 196 -10.85 7.06 0.65
C PHE A 196 -9.57 6.98 -0.23
N GLY A 197 -8.42 6.49 0.26
CA GLY A 197 -7.16 6.39 -0.51
C GLY A 197 -6.71 4.95 -0.84
N LEU A 198 -6.22 4.69 -2.07
CA LEU A 198 -5.94 3.34 -2.61
C LEU A 198 -4.79 3.26 -3.70
N VAL A 199 -3.66 2.55 -3.44
CA VAL A 199 -2.97 1.58 -4.39
C VAL A 199 -1.90 1.96 -5.46
N VAL A 200 -1.11 0.93 -5.82
CA VAL A 200 -0.13 0.73 -6.92
C VAL A 200 -0.83 0.39 -8.26
N MET A 201 -0.33 0.93 -9.38
CA MET A 201 -0.97 0.81 -10.70
C MET A 201 -0.25 -0.14 -11.66
N LEU A 202 -1.04 -0.80 -12.52
CA LEU A 202 -0.63 -1.42 -13.78
C LEU A 202 -0.84 -0.41 -14.92
N SER A 203 0.14 -0.25 -15.80
CA SER A 203 -0.04 0.47 -17.06
C SER A 203 -0.30 -0.52 -18.19
N THR A 204 -1.49 -0.42 -18.80
CA THR A 204 -1.79 -1.06 -20.09
C THR A 204 -1.64 -0.01 -21.19
N PHE A 205 -0.72 -0.24 -22.12
CA PHE A 205 -0.69 0.41 -23.43
C PHE A 205 -1.35 -0.52 -24.44
#